data_AF-A0A2P5MJY9-F1
#
_entry.id   AF-A0A2P5MJY9-F1
#
_cell.length_a   1.000
_cell.length_b   1.000
_cell.length_c   1.000
_cell.angle_alpha   90.00
_cell.angle_beta   90.00
_cell.angle_gamma   90.00
#
_symmetry.space_group_name_H-M   'P 1'
#
loop_
_entity.id
_entity.type
_entity.pdbx_description
1 polymer ?
#
loop_
_entity_poly.entity_id
_entity_poly.type
_entity_poly.pdbx_seq_one_letter_code
_entity_poly.pdbx_strand_id
1 'polypeptide(L)'
;MRLLFSAAFAAMTLAPTPQPAGLLAEEPTFAGVRVFYGPGDGFGAVDGRLINDARRSIDMAAYVLTDRSLTTALGRAAMRGVKVRIYLDGEEMGRGASVVEEIADAPNVEVRRKGRSRDLMHLKSYQVDGRVLRSGSANFSVSGEIYQDNDLIVIESPQAAARFHQTFERLWSRPDNQRIGVR
;
A
#
# COMPACT_ATOMS: atom_id res chain seq x y z
N MET A 1 28.48 -76.56 -14.79
CA MET A 1 27.40 -75.68 -14.31
C MET A 1 28.06 -74.45 -13.67
N ARG A 2 27.98 -73.28 -14.33
CA ARG A 2 28.76 -72.07 -13.99
C ARG A 2 28.08 -71.27 -12.87
N LEU A 3 28.84 -70.88 -11.85
CA LEU A 3 28.42 -69.98 -10.77
C LEU A 3 28.40 -68.54 -11.30
N LEU A 4 27.24 -67.87 -11.24
CA LEU A 4 27.07 -66.46 -11.60
C LEU A 4 27.27 -65.60 -10.34
N PHE A 5 28.32 -64.78 -10.35
CA PHE A 5 28.50 -63.67 -9.41
C PHE A 5 27.62 -62.50 -9.85
N SER A 6 26.66 -62.09 -9.03
CA SER A 6 25.92 -60.83 -9.22
C SER A 6 26.72 -59.68 -8.60
N ALA A 7 27.13 -58.72 -9.42
CA ALA A 7 27.72 -57.47 -8.96
C ALA A 7 26.61 -56.52 -8.48
N ALA A 8 26.64 -56.14 -7.21
CA ALA A 8 25.75 -55.13 -6.65
C ALA A 8 26.23 -53.73 -7.10
N PHE A 9 25.45 -53.06 -7.94
CA PHE A 9 25.62 -51.63 -8.23
C PHE A 9 25.07 -50.82 -7.05
N ALA A 10 25.95 -50.22 -6.25
CA ALA A 10 25.55 -49.23 -5.26
C ALA A 10 25.23 -47.91 -5.99
N ALA A 11 23.95 -47.60 -6.13
CA ALA A 11 23.52 -46.29 -6.59
C ALA A 11 23.79 -45.27 -5.47
N MET A 12 24.86 -44.47 -5.61
CA MET A 12 25.02 -43.27 -4.78
C MET A 12 23.95 -42.27 -5.18
N THR A 13 22.96 -42.09 -4.31
CA THR A 13 21.97 -41.02 -4.43
C THR A 13 22.69 -39.70 -4.16
N LEU A 14 22.96 -38.92 -5.21
CA LEU A 14 23.31 -37.51 -5.07
C LEU A 14 22.11 -36.82 -4.42
N ALA A 15 22.25 -36.41 -3.16
CA ALA A 15 21.26 -35.56 -2.52
C ALA A 15 21.15 -34.26 -3.33
N PRO A 16 19.93 -33.79 -3.64
CA PRO A 16 19.77 -32.54 -4.38
C PRO A 16 20.41 -31.40 -3.58
N THR A 17 21.18 -30.55 -4.27
CA THR A 17 21.70 -29.32 -3.69
C THR A 17 20.53 -28.46 -3.20
N PRO A 18 20.55 -27.96 -1.95
CA PRO A 18 19.49 -27.10 -1.46
C PRO A 18 19.40 -25.85 -2.34
N GLN A 19 18.25 -25.65 -2.98
CA GLN A 19 17.98 -24.42 -3.72
C GLN A 19 17.96 -23.25 -2.73
N PRO A 20 18.62 -22.11 -3.04
CA PRO A 20 18.44 -20.92 -2.25
C PRO A 20 16.95 -20.57 -2.22
N ALA A 21 16.47 -20.24 -1.02
CA ALA A 21 15.10 -19.88 -0.80
C ALA A 21 14.73 -18.72 -1.76
N GLY A 22 13.72 -18.92 -2.61
CA GLY A 22 13.31 -17.91 -3.60
C GLY A 22 12.80 -16.62 -2.92
N LEU A 23 12.56 -15.56 -3.69
CA LEU A 23 12.08 -14.26 -3.17
C LEU A 23 10.84 -14.34 -2.26
N LEU A 24 10.06 -15.42 -2.36
CA LEU A 24 8.85 -15.67 -1.57
C LEU A 24 9.07 -16.53 -0.33
N ALA A 25 10.28 -17.03 -0.11
CA ALA A 25 10.58 -17.95 0.98
C ALA A 25 10.79 -17.25 2.34
N GLU A 26 10.88 -15.91 2.35
CA GLU A 26 11.00 -15.09 3.55
C GLU A 26 9.71 -14.33 3.94
N GLU A 27 8.62 -14.46 3.17
CA GLU A 27 7.35 -13.75 3.41
C GLU A 27 6.44 -14.53 4.41
N PRO A 28 5.61 -13.84 5.22
CA PRO A 28 5.07 -14.37 6.48
C PRO A 28 4.03 -15.50 6.34
N THR A 29 3.94 -16.30 7.42
CA THR A 29 3.17 -17.55 7.59
C THR A 29 1.63 -17.42 7.54
N PHE A 30 1.07 -16.20 7.44
CA PHE A 30 -0.36 -15.95 7.18
C PHE A 30 -0.57 -14.54 6.60
N ALA A 31 -1.23 -14.45 5.44
CA ALA A 31 -1.68 -13.20 4.84
C ALA A 31 -3.05 -13.41 4.19
N GLY A 32 -4.02 -12.55 4.49
CA GLY A 32 -5.27 -12.48 3.74
C GLY A 32 -5.08 -11.54 2.56
N VAL A 33 -4.98 -12.08 1.35
CA VAL A 33 -4.89 -11.28 0.12
C VAL A 33 -6.23 -11.29 -0.60
N ARG A 34 -6.76 -10.11 -0.90
CA ARG A 34 -7.93 -9.93 -1.77
C ARG A 34 -7.55 -8.97 -2.89
N VAL A 35 -7.86 -9.37 -4.12
CA VAL A 35 -7.66 -8.54 -5.32
C VAL A 35 -9.02 -8.17 -5.87
N PHE A 36 -9.20 -6.90 -6.16
CA PHE A 36 -10.37 -6.34 -6.80
C PHE A 36 -9.95 -5.74 -8.13
N TYR A 37 -10.81 -5.87 -9.14
CA TYR A 37 -10.61 -5.27 -10.45
C TYR A 37 -11.70 -4.24 -10.70
N GLY A 38 -11.29 -3.06 -11.16
CA GLY A 38 -12.17 -1.96 -11.52
C GLY A 38 -12.01 -1.61 -13.00
N PRO A 39 -13.01 -0.97 -13.63
CA PRO A 39 -14.30 -0.63 -13.04
C PRO A 39 -15.22 -1.86 -12.86
N GLY A 40 -16.03 -1.86 -11.80
CA GLY A 40 -16.92 -2.98 -11.48
C GLY A 40 -17.62 -2.85 -10.12
N ASP A 41 -18.62 -3.69 -9.87
CA ASP A 41 -19.41 -3.64 -8.64
C ASP A 41 -18.55 -3.78 -7.39
N GLY A 42 -18.71 -2.82 -6.47
CA GLY A 42 -18.03 -2.83 -5.18
C GLY A 42 -16.59 -2.33 -5.18
N PHE A 43 -15.96 -2.08 -6.34
CA PHE A 43 -14.58 -1.59 -6.45
C PHE A 43 -14.37 -0.28 -5.67
N GLY A 44 -15.17 0.74 -5.98
CA GLY A 44 -15.11 2.06 -5.32
C GLY A 44 -15.43 2.06 -3.82
N ALA A 45 -16.18 1.06 -3.36
CA ALA A 45 -16.57 0.98 -1.95
C ALA A 45 -15.44 0.46 -1.06
N VAL A 46 -14.41 -0.20 -1.62
CA VAL A 46 -13.35 -0.86 -0.84
C VAL A 46 -12.59 0.14 0.02
N ASP A 47 -12.12 1.23 -0.58
CA ASP A 47 -11.29 2.21 0.12
C ASP A 47 -12.06 2.94 1.24
N GLY A 48 -13.31 3.35 0.94
CA GLY A 48 -14.18 3.96 1.93
C GLY A 48 -14.45 3.05 3.13
N ARG A 49 -14.67 1.74 2.92
CA ARG A 49 -14.86 0.77 4.02
C ARG A 49 -13.62 0.64 4.88
N LEU A 50 -12.45 0.45 4.28
CA LEU A 50 -11.18 0.29 5.01
C LEU A 50 -10.86 1.52 5.87
N ILE A 51 -11.08 2.73 5.37
CA ILE A 51 -10.84 3.98 6.11
C ILE A 51 -11.87 4.18 7.24
N ASN A 52 -13.14 3.82 7.01
CA ASN A 52 -14.16 3.89 8.05
C ASN A 52 -13.92 2.89 9.20
N ASP A 53 -13.29 1.75 8.90
CA ASP A 53 -12.95 0.73 9.89
C ASP A 53 -11.68 1.02 10.69
N ALA A 54 -10.88 2.02 10.30
CA ALA A 54 -9.68 2.43 11.03
C ALA A 54 -9.98 2.86 12.47
N ARG A 55 -9.08 2.51 13.40
CA ARG A 55 -9.21 2.79 14.85
C ARG A 55 -8.02 3.53 15.46
N ARG A 56 -6.83 3.45 14.88
CA ARG A 56 -5.58 3.98 15.44
C ARG A 56 -4.84 4.88 14.47
N SER A 57 -4.52 4.39 13.27
CA SER A 57 -3.71 5.17 12.32
C SER A 57 -3.97 4.81 10.87
N ILE A 58 -3.74 5.82 10.01
CA ILE A 58 -3.69 5.70 8.56
C ILE A 58 -2.45 6.44 8.08
N ASP A 59 -1.58 5.76 7.35
CA ASP A 59 -0.52 6.40 6.57
C ASP A 59 -0.82 6.18 5.09
N MET A 60 -1.00 7.25 4.32
CA MET A 60 -1.38 7.20 2.90
C MET A 60 -0.34 7.88 2.03
N ALA A 61 0.21 7.15 1.05
CA ALA A 61 1.02 7.69 -0.03
C ALA A 61 0.20 7.67 -1.32
N ALA A 62 -0.11 8.85 -1.85
CA ALA A 62 -0.99 9.02 -2.99
C ALA A 62 -0.35 9.85 -4.10
N TYR A 63 -0.15 9.24 -5.26
CA TYR A 63 0.24 9.93 -6.48
C TYR A 63 -0.84 10.93 -6.90
N VAL A 64 -2.08 10.46 -7.01
CA VAL A 64 -3.26 11.30 -7.24
C VAL A 64 -4.28 11.02 -6.14
N LEU A 65 -4.71 12.09 -5.47
CA LEU A 65 -5.82 12.12 -4.52
C LEU A 65 -6.76 13.28 -4.86
N THR A 66 -7.83 12.98 -5.57
CA THR A 66 -8.87 13.94 -5.98
C THR A 66 -10.28 13.50 -5.57
N ASP A 67 -10.43 12.28 -5.03
CA ASP A 67 -11.70 11.79 -4.52
C ASP A 67 -12.10 12.52 -3.23
N ARG A 68 -13.12 13.35 -3.34
CA ARG A 68 -13.73 14.11 -2.25
C ARG A 68 -14.40 13.22 -1.20
N SER A 69 -15.01 12.12 -1.63
CA SER A 69 -15.67 11.17 -0.72
C SER A 69 -14.64 10.50 0.18
N LEU A 70 -13.48 10.14 -0.39
CA LEU A 70 -12.39 9.50 0.32
C LEU A 70 -11.68 10.47 1.28
N THR A 71 -11.37 11.69 0.84
CA THR A 71 -10.81 12.74 1.71
C THR A 71 -11.76 13.09 2.85
N THR A 72 -13.07 13.15 2.59
CA THR A 72 -14.07 13.32 3.67
C THR A 72 -14.03 12.16 4.67
N ALA A 73 -13.88 10.90 4.19
CA ALA A 73 -13.77 9.74 5.07
C ALA A 73 -12.49 9.79 5.94
N LEU A 74 -11.36 10.24 5.38
CA LEU A 74 -10.12 10.47 6.12
C LEU A 74 -10.30 11.52 7.21
N GLY A 75 -10.92 12.67 6.90
CA GLY A 75 -11.22 13.70 7.88
C GLY A 75 -12.14 13.18 9.00
N ARG A 76 -13.17 12.40 8.66
CA ARG A 76 -14.03 11.74 9.66
C ARG A 76 -13.26 10.76 10.54
N ALA A 77 -12.33 9.98 9.97
CA ALA A 77 -11.48 9.10 10.76
C ALA A 77 -10.62 9.90 11.76
N ALA A 78 -10.04 11.00 11.31
CA ALA A 78 -9.24 11.88 12.16
C ALA A 78 -10.06 12.48 13.32
N MET A 79 -11.31 12.88 13.06
CA MET A 79 -12.26 13.34 14.07
C MET A 79 -12.66 12.25 15.08
N ARG A 80 -12.57 10.96 14.71
CA ARG A 80 -12.73 9.83 15.66
C ARG A 80 -11.48 9.58 16.53
N GLY A 81 -10.39 10.32 16.31
CA GLY A 81 -9.12 10.16 17.02
C GLY A 81 -8.07 9.32 16.27
N VAL A 82 -8.34 8.91 15.03
CA VAL A 82 -7.35 8.19 14.21
C VAL A 82 -6.25 9.15 13.77
N LYS A 83 -4.97 8.78 13.92
CA LYS A 83 -3.87 9.57 13.35
C LYS A 83 -3.82 9.36 11.84
N VAL A 84 -4.00 10.43 11.06
CA VAL A 84 -4.02 10.37 9.59
C VAL A 84 -2.82 11.16 9.04
N ARG A 85 -1.94 10.49 8.31
CA ARG A 85 -0.82 11.11 7.59
C ARG A 85 -0.95 10.90 6.10
N ILE A 86 -0.94 11.97 5.32
CA ILE A 86 -1.12 11.93 3.87
C ILE A 86 0.13 12.50 3.19
N TYR A 87 0.77 11.67 2.36
CA TYR A 87 1.94 12.03 1.57
C TYR A 87 1.57 12.09 0.09
N LEU A 88 1.73 13.27 -0.52
CA LEU A 88 1.35 13.55 -1.90
C LEU A 88 2.56 13.73 -2.81
N ASP A 89 2.36 13.44 -4.09
CA ASP A 89 3.35 13.76 -5.11
C ASP A 89 3.48 15.28 -5.37
N GLY A 90 4.66 15.68 -5.84
CA GLY A 90 5.03 17.06 -6.09
C GLY A 90 4.45 17.67 -7.36
N GLU A 91 4.05 16.91 -8.39
CA GLU A 91 3.72 17.48 -9.71
C GLU A 91 2.20 17.52 -10.01
N GLU A 92 1.41 16.60 -9.45
CA GLU A 92 -0.02 16.43 -9.79
C GLU A 92 -1.00 17.42 -9.13
N MET A 93 -0.51 18.40 -8.37
CA MET A 93 -1.36 19.34 -7.60
C MET A 93 -2.24 20.28 -8.45
N GLY A 94 -2.10 20.30 -9.78
CA GLY A 94 -2.97 21.09 -10.66
C GLY A 94 -4.46 20.72 -10.58
N ARG A 95 -4.83 19.54 -10.05
CA ARG A 95 -6.23 19.10 -9.94
C ARG A 95 -6.66 18.58 -8.56
N GLY A 96 -5.74 18.19 -7.67
CA GLY A 96 -6.07 17.53 -6.38
C GLY A 96 -5.76 18.30 -5.10
N ALA A 97 -5.09 19.46 -5.19
CA ALA A 97 -4.72 20.26 -4.01
C ALA A 97 -5.94 20.62 -3.14
N SER A 98 -7.05 20.99 -3.78
CA SER A 98 -8.21 21.57 -3.11
C SER A 98 -8.90 20.61 -2.13
N VAL A 99 -9.02 19.32 -2.47
CA VAL A 99 -9.77 18.37 -1.61
C VAL A 99 -9.01 17.99 -0.35
N VAL A 100 -7.67 18.00 -0.38
CA VAL A 100 -6.86 17.67 0.80
C VAL A 100 -6.71 18.89 1.71
N GLU A 101 -6.61 20.09 1.14
CA GLU A 101 -6.60 21.35 1.88
C GLU A 101 -7.83 21.50 2.80
N GLU A 102 -8.99 20.97 2.39
CA GLU A 102 -10.22 20.98 3.20
C GLU A 102 -10.10 20.25 4.55
N ILE A 103 -9.20 19.27 4.66
CA ILE A 103 -8.99 18.50 5.89
C ILE A 103 -7.62 18.74 6.53
N ALA A 104 -6.74 19.51 5.89
CA ALA A 104 -5.34 19.64 6.28
C ALA A 104 -5.15 20.19 7.70
N ASP A 105 -6.08 21.05 8.16
CA ASP A 105 -6.05 21.64 9.50
C ASP A 105 -6.91 20.90 10.54
N ALA A 106 -7.54 19.78 10.14
CA ALA A 106 -8.33 18.98 11.07
C ALA A 106 -7.41 18.36 12.15
N PRO A 107 -7.89 18.22 13.41
CA PRO A 107 -7.14 17.51 14.44
C PRO A 107 -6.75 16.10 13.97
N ASN A 108 -5.54 15.67 14.30
CA ASN A 108 -4.98 14.36 13.95
C ASN A 108 -4.70 14.16 12.45
N VAL A 109 -4.82 15.18 11.60
CA VAL A 109 -4.38 15.13 10.20
C VAL A 109 -3.03 15.83 10.07
N GLU A 110 -2.09 15.18 9.37
CA GLU A 110 -0.88 15.81 8.86
C GLU A 110 -0.77 15.54 7.37
N VAL A 111 -0.45 16.56 6.59
CA VAL A 111 -0.28 16.43 5.14
C VAL A 111 1.08 16.95 4.73
N ARG A 112 1.80 16.13 3.97
CA ARG A 112 3.08 16.51 3.34
C ARG A 112 3.02 16.23 1.85
N ARG A 113 3.74 17.04 1.10
CA ARG A 113 3.94 16.91 -0.33
C ARG A 113 5.41 16.78 -0.62
N LYS A 114 5.76 15.87 -1.52
CA LYS A 114 7.11 15.76 -2.08
C LYS A 114 7.56 17.10 -2.67
N GLY A 115 8.81 17.49 -2.42
CA GLY A 115 9.43 18.61 -3.11
C GLY A 115 9.50 18.39 -4.63
N ARG A 116 9.68 19.49 -5.38
CA ARG A 116 9.79 19.43 -6.84
C ARG A 116 11.01 18.60 -7.25
N SER A 117 10.80 17.56 -8.02
CA SER A 117 11.86 16.72 -8.58
C SER A 117 11.28 15.89 -9.73
N ARG A 118 12.15 15.52 -10.69
CA ARG A 118 11.79 14.69 -11.85
C ARG A 118 11.26 13.30 -11.49
N ASP A 119 11.58 12.80 -10.30
CA ASP A 119 11.15 11.47 -9.87
C ASP A 119 9.74 11.54 -9.28
N LEU A 120 8.83 10.69 -9.73
CA LEU A 120 7.46 10.66 -9.20
C LEU A 120 7.39 9.86 -7.90
N MET A 121 6.62 10.35 -6.90
CA MET A 121 6.06 9.47 -5.89
C MET A 121 4.80 8.83 -6.46
N HIS A 122 4.97 7.63 -7.03
CA HIS A 122 3.92 6.99 -7.83
C HIS A 122 3.08 5.96 -7.05
N LEU A 123 3.12 5.95 -5.72
CA LEU A 123 2.36 5.01 -4.90
C LEU A 123 0.87 5.36 -4.90
N LYS A 124 0.03 4.33 -4.81
CA LYS A 124 -1.41 4.44 -4.56
C LYS A 124 -1.74 3.52 -3.40
N SER A 125 -1.12 3.80 -2.25
CA SER A 125 -1.05 2.83 -1.17
C SER A 125 -1.27 3.49 0.17
N TYR A 126 -1.95 2.79 1.07
CA TYR A 126 -2.07 3.21 2.45
C TYR A 126 -2.13 2.01 3.38
N GLN A 127 -1.67 2.19 4.61
CA GLN A 127 -1.87 1.21 5.68
C GLN A 127 -2.92 1.68 6.67
N VAL A 128 -3.62 0.72 7.29
CA VAL A 128 -4.56 0.94 8.39
C VAL A 128 -4.12 0.14 9.61
N ASP A 129 -3.99 0.83 10.73
CA ASP A 129 -3.74 0.30 12.07
C ASP A 129 -2.52 -0.64 12.20
N GLY A 130 -1.54 -0.52 11.31
CA GLY A 130 -0.37 -1.39 11.24
C GLY A 130 -0.68 -2.84 10.86
N ARG A 131 -1.86 -3.10 10.28
CA ARG A 131 -2.37 -4.45 10.01
C ARG A 131 -2.76 -4.67 8.55
N VAL A 132 -3.42 -3.69 7.93
CA VAL A 132 -3.92 -3.81 6.55
C VAL A 132 -3.13 -2.87 5.66
N LEU A 133 -2.70 -3.36 4.51
CA LEU A 133 -2.11 -2.58 3.42
C LEU A 133 -3.07 -2.62 2.23
N ARG A 134 -3.48 -1.45 1.74
CA ARG A 134 -4.08 -1.29 0.42
C ARG A 134 -3.00 -0.85 -0.55
N SER A 135 -2.91 -1.51 -1.70
CA SER A 135 -2.04 -1.14 -2.80
C SER A 135 -2.74 -1.40 -4.14
N GLY A 136 -2.04 -1.22 -5.25
CA GLY A 136 -2.51 -1.52 -6.59
C GLY A 136 -2.29 -0.37 -7.57
N SER A 137 -2.85 -0.50 -8.77
CA SER A 137 -2.72 0.49 -9.83
C SER A 137 -3.68 1.68 -9.68
N ALA A 138 -4.83 1.49 -9.02
CA ALA A 138 -5.88 2.52 -8.89
C ALA A 138 -5.45 3.73 -8.07
N ASN A 139 -5.42 4.90 -8.72
CA ASN A 139 -5.36 6.20 -8.05
C ASN A 139 -6.63 6.50 -7.24
N PHE A 140 -6.52 7.39 -6.26
CA PHE A 140 -7.64 7.83 -5.43
C PHE A 140 -8.42 8.97 -6.12
N SER A 141 -9.01 8.63 -7.27
CA SER A 141 -9.73 9.56 -8.14
C SER A 141 -10.90 8.87 -8.80
N VAL A 142 -11.91 9.66 -9.20
CA VAL A 142 -13.06 9.17 -9.98
C VAL A 142 -12.60 8.46 -11.25
N SER A 143 -11.55 8.95 -11.92
CA SER A 143 -10.98 8.28 -13.09
C SER A 143 -10.36 6.93 -12.79
N GLY A 144 -9.64 6.80 -11.67
CA GLY A 144 -9.07 5.52 -11.24
C GLY A 144 -10.15 4.50 -10.87
N GLU A 145 -11.29 4.96 -10.36
CA GLU A 145 -12.41 4.12 -9.94
C GLU A 145 -13.33 3.70 -11.09
N ILE A 146 -13.72 4.64 -11.96
CA ILE A 146 -14.83 4.46 -12.91
C ILE A 146 -14.36 4.28 -14.35
N TYR A 147 -13.19 4.83 -14.72
CA TYR A 147 -12.80 5.00 -16.13
C TYR A 147 -11.49 4.31 -16.51
N GLN A 148 -10.85 3.60 -15.58
CA GLN A 148 -9.55 2.97 -15.82
C GLN A 148 -9.56 1.52 -15.33
N ASP A 149 -9.11 0.61 -16.18
CA ASP A 149 -8.85 -0.77 -15.78
C ASP A 149 -7.73 -0.79 -14.74
N ASN A 150 -8.07 -1.19 -13.52
CA ASN A 150 -7.15 -1.15 -12.40
C ASN A 150 -7.30 -2.38 -11.50
N ASP A 151 -6.20 -2.73 -10.84
CA ASP A 151 -6.24 -3.58 -9.65
C ASP A 151 -6.23 -2.72 -8.37
N LEU A 152 -6.91 -3.24 -7.35
CA LEU A 152 -6.81 -2.82 -5.97
C LEU A 152 -6.56 -4.09 -5.14
N ILE A 153 -5.44 -4.10 -4.42
CA ILE A 153 -4.98 -5.23 -3.63
C ILE A 153 -5.09 -4.86 -2.15
N VAL A 154 -5.86 -5.64 -1.39
CA VAL A 154 -5.95 -5.55 0.07
C VAL A 154 -5.18 -6.71 0.68
N ILE A 155 -4.17 -6.38 1.47
CA ILE A 155 -3.27 -7.32 2.13
C ILE A 155 -3.45 -7.16 3.64
N GLU A 156 -4.05 -8.16 4.28
CA GLU A 156 -4.11 -8.26 5.73
C GLU A 156 -2.86 -8.99 6.24
N SER A 157 -1.83 -8.20 6.57
CA SER A 157 -0.56 -8.67 7.10
C SER A 157 0.14 -7.53 7.84
N PRO A 158 0.40 -7.68 9.17
CA PRO A 158 1.19 -6.71 9.91
C PRO A 158 2.60 -6.51 9.34
N GLN A 159 3.20 -7.55 8.76
CA GLN A 159 4.51 -7.47 8.15
C GLN A 159 4.49 -6.62 6.88
N ALA A 160 3.51 -6.83 5.99
CA ALA A 160 3.34 -6.00 4.80
C ALA A 160 3.06 -4.53 5.16
N ALA A 161 2.18 -4.30 6.14
CA ALA A 161 1.90 -2.96 6.67
C ALA A 161 3.16 -2.30 7.27
N ALA A 162 3.99 -3.06 8.00
CA ALA A 162 5.25 -2.56 8.56
C ALA A 162 6.28 -2.22 7.47
N ARG A 163 6.41 -3.02 6.42
CA ARG A 163 7.27 -2.73 5.26
C ARG A 163 6.83 -1.47 4.52
N PHE A 164 5.52 -1.30 4.33
CA PHE A 164 4.98 -0.05 3.79
C PHE A 164 5.27 1.13 4.72
N HIS A 165 5.02 0.99 6.02
CA HIS A 165 5.29 2.05 7.00
C HIS A 165 6.76 2.49 7.00
N GLN A 166 7.71 1.55 6.95
CA GLN A 166 9.15 1.88 6.81
C GLN A 166 9.43 2.69 5.53
N THR A 167 8.79 2.33 4.41
CA THR A 167 8.89 3.11 3.17
C THR A 167 8.25 4.48 3.31
N PHE A 168 7.08 4.55 3.92
CA PHE A 168 6.37 5.79 4.20
C PHE A 168 7.20 6.74 5.04
N GLU A 169 7.84 6.28 6.12
CA GLU A 169 8.72 7.11 6.95
C GLU A 169 9.86 7.73 6.14
N ARG A 170 10.50 6.96 5.25
CA ARG A 170 11.56 7.49 4.36
C ARG A 170 11.05 8.57 3.41
N LEU A 171 9.82 8.43 2.91
CA LEU A 171 9.17 9.46 2.08
C LEU A 171 8.84 10.69 2.94
N TRP A 172 8.24 10.44 4.10
CA TRP A 172 7.77 11.45 5.05
C TRP A 172 8.90 12.32 5.59
N SER A 173 10.08 11.75 5.80
CA SER A 173 11.26 12.40 6.37
C SER A 173 12.14 13.13 5.34
N ARG A 174 11.76 13.17 4.05
CA ARG A 174 12.55 13.90 3.05
C ARG A 174 12.66 15.39 3.42
N PRO A 175 13.86 15.98 3.28
CA PRO A 175 14.12 17.34 3.76
C PRO A 175 13.42 18.43 2.93
N ASP A 176 13.05 18.13 1.69
CA ASP A 176 12.41 19.05 0.74
C ASP A 176 10.88 18.97 0.77
N ASN A 177 10.31 18.19 1.71
CA ASN A 177 8.87 18.06 1.84
C ASN A 177 8.21 19.38 2.23
N GLN A 178 7.11 19.70 1.55
CA GLN A 178 6.27 20.84 1.84
C GLN A 178 5.10 20.40 2.72
N ARG A 179 4.82 21.13 3.80
CA ARG A 179 3.60 20.92 4.60
C ARG A 179 2.41 21.56 3.89
N ILE A 180 1.26 20.90 3.95
CA ILE A 180 -0.03 21.49 3.55
C ILE A 180 -0.86 21.66 4.84
N GLY A 181 -1.52 22.82 4.98
CA GLY A 181 -2.15 23.24 6.23
C GLY A 181 -1.26 24.18 7.05
N VAL A 182 -1.87 24.87 8.01
CA VAL A 182 -1.21 25.85 8.89
C VAL A 182 -0.83 25.29 10.26
N ARG A 183 -1.29 24.09 10.60
CA ARG A 183 -1.00 23.41 11.87
C ARG A 183 0.23 22.50 11.82
#